data_AF-O31839-F1
#
_entry.id   AF-O31839-F1
#
_cell.length_a   1.000
_cell.length_b   1.000
_cell.length_c   1.000
_cell.angle_alpha   90.00
_cell.angle_beta   90.00
_cell.angle_gamma   90.00
#
_symmetry.space_group_name_H-M   'P 1'
#
loop_
_entity.id
_entity.type
_entity.pdbx_description
1 polymer ?
#
loop_
_entity_poly.entity_id
_entity_poly.type
_entity_poly.pdbx_seq_one_letter_code
_entity_poly.pdbx_strand_id
1 'polypeptide(L)'
;MADRYVLIEVNEDGEGRLKDEAVTWIDFRLSIVDFNASEGLNQLMEQISKDVKDELVLVLFNYRVKSSYDSWSGATEYEDFFDVEFFKVIKKNYKKFYQGLVTVELDVGINGFDNIESMPTDSNQNYYRNLIAEWEEFYNEDFIPLSLNKR
;
A
#
# COMPACT_ATOMS: atom_id res chain seq x y z
N MET A 1 -20.81 11.84 0.52
CA MET A 1 -20.61 11.18 1.82
C MET A 1 -20.04 9.83 1.43
N ALA A 2 -18.72 9.70 1.57
CA ALA A 2 -17.99 8.62 0.93
C ALA A 2 -18.45 7.25 1.44
N ASP A 3 -18.68 6.32 0.51
CA ASP A 3 -19.07 4.95 0.84
C ASP A 3 -17.94 4.21 1.56
N ARG A 4 -16.69 4.49 1.17
CA ARG A 4 -15.50 3.69 1.50
C ARG A 4 -14.27 4.56 1.63
N TYR A 5 -13.21 4.00 2.21
CA TYR A 5 -11.90 4.60 2.21
C TYR A 5 -10.80 3.54 2.24
N VAL A 6 -9.59 3.92 1.85
CA VAL A 6 -8.42 3.05 1.82
C VAL A 6 -7.14 3.83 2.11
N LEU A 7 -6.12 3.17 2.62
CA LEU A 7 -4.79 3.73 2.82
C LEU A 7 -3.86 3.25 1.70
N ILE A 8 -3.28 4.21 0.98
CA ILE A 8 -2.40 3.95 -0.16
C ILE A 8 -1.02 4.51 0.16
N GLU A 9 -0.02 3.65 0.05
CA GLU A 9 1.38 4.04 0.03
C GLU A 9 1.76 4.36 -1.41
N VAL A 10 2.36 5.53 -1.63
CA VAL A 10 2.77 6.01 -2.96
C VAL A 10 4.27 6.22 -2.98
N ASN A 11 4.98 5.61 -3.94
CA ASN A 11 6.44 5.76 -4.08
C ASN A 11 6.83 7.07 -4.77
N GLU A 12 8.13 7.27 -5.02
CA GLU A 12 8.66 8.49 -5.67
C GLU A 12 8.23 8.60 -7.15
N ASP A 13 7.99 7.45 -7.79
CA ASP A 13 7.57 7.34 -9.18
C ASP A 13 6.05 7.57 -9.36
N GLY A 14 5.29 7.60 -8.26
CA GLY A 14 3.84 7.80 -8.26
C GLY A 14 3.05 6.50 -8.35
N GLU A 15 3.70 5.35 -8.19
CA GLU A 15 3.04 4.04 -8.11
C GLU A 15 2.49 3.83 -6.70
N GLY A 16 1.26 3.30 -6.64
CA GLY A 16 0.55 3.07 -5.38
C GLY A 16 0.53 1.60 -5.00
N ARG A 17 0.47 1.31 -3.70
CA ARG A 17 0.03 0.02 -3.16
C ARG A 17 -0.89 0.21 -1.97
N LEU A 18 -1.81 -0.74 -1.76
CA LEU A 18 -2.68 -0.72 -0.59
C LEU A 18 -1.93 -1.15 0.66
N LYS A 19 -2.21 -0.49 1.79
CA LYS A 19 -1.77 -0.95 3.11
C LYS A 19 -2.92 -1.64 3.84
N ASP A 20 -3.24 -2.87 3.43
CA ASP A 20 -4.37 -3.65 3.95
C ASP A 20 -4.30 -3.89 5.48
N GLU A 21 -3.10 -4.14 6.00
CA GLU A 21 -2.89 -4.33 7.45
C GLU A 21 -3.16 -3.05 8.26
N ALA A 22 -2.92 -1.87 7.69
CA ALA A 22 -3.22 -0.62 8.37
C ALA A 22 -4.71 -0.29 8.31
N VAL A 23 -5.39 -0.68 7.22
CA VAL A 23 -6.83 -0.39 7.00
C VAL A 23 -7.74 -1.27 7.86
N THR A 24 -7.34 -2.52 8.14
CA THR A 24 -8.13 -3.45 8.99
C THR A 24 -8.37 -2.90 10.40
N TRP A 25 -7.49 -2.03 10.90
CA TRP A 25 -7.69 -1.36 12.21
C TRP A 25 -8.75 -0.26 12.17
N ILE A 26 -9.08 0.24 10.97
CA ILE A 26 -9.89 1.45 10.84
C ILE A 26 -11.34 1.08 10.47
N ASP A 27 -11.62 0.13 9.55
CA ASP A 27 -13.01 -0.27 9.17
C ASP A 27 -13.09 -1.51 8.27
N PHE A 28 -14.11 -2.34 8.49
CA PHE A 28 -14.38 -3.65 7.86
C PHE A 28 -15.18 -3.59 6.55
N ARG A 29 -15.69 -2.41 6.15
CA ARG A 29 -16.57 -2.24 4.98
C ARG A 29 -15.96 -2.63 3.62
N LEU A 30 -14.63 -2.68 3.51
CA LEU A 30 -13.97 -3.10 2.27
C LEU A 30 -14.04 -4.60 1.98
N SER A 31 -14.37 -5.45 2.98
CA SER A 31 -14.43 -6.92 2.81
C SER A 31 -15.36 -7.40 1.67
N ILE A 32 -16.26 -6.55 1.18
CA ILE A 32 -17.23 -6.86 0.14
C ILE A 32 -16.67 -6.61 -1.28
N VAL A 33 -15.65 -5.77 -1.43
CA VAL A 33 -15.05 -5.48 -2.75
C VAL A 33 -13.65 -6.05 -2.75
N ASP A 34 -13.43 -7.04 -3.61
CA ASP A 34 -12.10 -7.51 -3.93
C ASP A 34 -11.37 -6.43 -4.72
N PHE A 35 -10.74 -5.53 -3.96
CA PHE A 35 -10.06 -4.37 -4.50
C PHE A 35 -8.86 -4.75 -5.37
N ASN A 36 -8.29 -5.95 -5.17
CA ASN A 36 -7.21 -6.49 -5.98
C ASN A 36 -7.73 -7.09 -7.30
N ALA A 37 -8.93 -7.68 -7.32
CA ALA A 37 -9.54 -8.16 -8.57
C ALA A 37 -10.04 -7.02 -9.46
N SER A 38 -10.48 -5.91 -8.87
CA SER A 38 -10.84 -4.70 -9.60
C SER A 38 -9.59 -3.87 -9.90
N GLU A 39 -9.50 -3.22 -11.06
CA GLU A 39 -8.49 -2.18 -11.35
C GLU A 39 -8.62 -0.92 -10.44
N GLY A 40 -9.25 -1.04 -9.27
CA GLY A 40 -9.61 0.05 -8.38
C GLY A 40 -8.41 0.85 -7.89
N LEU A 41 -7.29 0.20 -7.59
CA LEU A 41 -6.06 0.92 -7.21
C LEU A 41 -5.59 1.84 -8.32
N ASN A 42 -5.57 1.35 -9.56
CA ASN A 42 -5.18 2.14 -10.72
C ASN A 42 -6.16 3.31 -10.91
N GLN A 43 -7.47 3.08 -10.81
CA GLN A 43 -8.48 4.15 -10.90
C GLN A 43 -8.32 5.21 -9.80
N LEU A 44 -8.06 4.81 -8.55
CA LEU A 44 -7.80 5.76 -7.47
C LEU A 44 -6.50 6.53 -7.71
N MET A 45 -5.43 5.84 -8.12
CA MET A 45 -4.13 6.45 -8.40
C MET A 45 -4.19 7.42 -9.57
N GLU A 46 -4.94 7.16 -10.64
CA GLU A 46 -5.15 8.10 -11.75
C GLU A 46 -5.75 9.44 -11.28
N GLN A 47 -6.56 9.41 -10.22
CA GLN A 47 -7.22 10.59 -9.67
C GLN A 47 -6.38 11.37 -8.65
N ILE A 48 -5.33 10.77 -8.05
CA ILE A 48 -4.51 11.42 -7.01
C ILE A 48 -3.01 11.56 -7.36
N SER A 49 -2.47 10.68 -8.21
CA SER A 49 -1.02 10.48 -8.41
C SER A 49 -0.24 11.73 -8.84
N LYS A 50 -0.87 12.65 -9.58
CA LYS A 50 -0.20 13.87 -10.05
C LYS A 50 0.26 14.77 -8.91
N ASP A 51 -0.37 14.68 -7.75
CA ASP A 51 -0.12 15.56 -6.61
C ASP A 51 0.63 14.87 -5.45
N VAL A 52 0.90 13.56 -5.56
CA VAL A 52 1.33 12.71 -4.45
C VAL A 52 2.56 11.90 -4.85
N LYS A 53 3.66 12.07 -4.11
CA LYS A 53 4.92 11.33 -4.30
C LYS A 53 5.62 11.09 -2.97
N ASP A 54 6.06 9.86 -2.75
CA ASP A 54 6.68 9.43 -1.47
C ASP A 54 5.82 9.79 -0.23
N GLU A 55 4.55 9.43 -0.30
CA GLU A 55 3.53 9.80 0.67
C GLU A 55 2.62 8.62 1.02
N LEU A 56 2.14 8.60 2.26
CA LEU A 56 1.04 7.74 2.69
C LEU A 56 -0.24 8.56 2.68
N VAL A 57 -1.24 8.09 1.94
CA VAL A 57 -2.47 8.83 1.69
C VAL A 57 -3.69 8.03 2.11
N LEU A 58 -4.59 8.67 2.85
CA LEU A 58 -5.92 8.16 3.11
C LEU A 58 -6.86 8.68 2.01
N VAL A 59 -7.47 7.79 1.26
CA VAL A 59 -8.39 8.09 0.16
C VAL A 59 -9.79 7.69 0.54
N LEU A 60 -10.74 8.62 0.47
CA LEU A 60 -12.17 8.38 0.61
C LEU A 60 -12.79 8.36 -0.80
N PHE A 61 -13.58 7.33 -1.10
CA PHE A 61 -14.12 7.11 -2.43
C PHE A 61 -15.53 6.52 -2.39
N ASN A 62 -16.25 6.68 -3.50
CA ASN A 62 -17.53 6.06 -3.76
C ASN A 62 -17.36 4.95 -4.79
N TYR A 63 -18.14 3.88 -4.64
CA TYR A 63 -18.11 2.74 -5.56
C TYR A 63 -19.44 2.69 -6.31
N ARG A 64 -19.38 2.66 -7.64
CA ARG A 64 -20.58 2.48 -8.47
C ARG A 64 -20.32 1.50 -9.59
N VAL A 65 -21.35 0.76 -9.96
CA VAL A 65 -21.33 -0.17 -11.09
C VAL A 65 -22.15 0.43 -12.22
N LYS A 66 -21.59 0.44 -13.42
CA LYS A 66 -22.33 0.79 -14.63
C LYS A 66 -22.55 -0.47 -15.45
N SER A 67 -23.81 -0.77 -15.75
CA SER A 67 -24.14 -1.84 -16.68
C SER A 67 -24.23 -1.28 -18.10
N SER A 68 -23.54 -1.89 -19.06
CA SER A 68 -23.76 -1.67 -20.49
C SER A 68 -24.29 -2.95 -21.12
N TYR A 69 -25.27 -2.81 -22.01
CA TYR A 69 -25.73 -3.93 -22.82
C TYR A 69 -24.96 -3.94 -24.13
N ASP A 70 -24.14 -4.96 -24.36
CA ASP A 70 -23.53 -5.17 -25.66
C ASP A 70 -24.55 -5.83 -26.59
N SER A 71 -25.10 -5.03 -27.51
CA SER A 71 -26.07 -5.50 -28.49
C SER A 71 -25.53 -6.57 -29.43
N TRP A 72 -24.21 -6.69 -29.59
CA TRP A 72 -23.60 -7.64 -30.51
C TRP A 72 -23.42 -9.02 -29.89
N SER A 73 -22.91 -9.11 -28.66
CA SER A 73 -22.83 -10.38 -27.93
C SER A 73 -24.14 -10.77 -27.22
N GLY A 74 -25.03 -9.82 -26.98
CA GLY A 74 -26.24 -10.01 -26.16
C GLY A 74 -25.94 -10.11 -24.66
N ALA A 75 -24.69 -9.87 -24.24
CA ALA A 75 -24.28 -9.89 -22.84
C ALA A 75 -24.49 -8.52 -22.18
N THR A 76 -24.77 -8.54 -20.88
CA THR A 76 -24.67 -7.34 -20.04
C THR A 76 -23.29 -7.32 -19.41
N GLU A 77 -22.52 -6.30 -19.73
CA GLU A 77 -21.22 -6.03 -19.14
C GLU A 77 -21.41 -5.11 -17.93
N TYR A 78 -20.62 -5.33 -16.89
CA TYR A 78 -20.59 -4.51 -15.70
C TYR A 78 -19.20 -3.92 -15.58
N GLU A 79 -19.14 -2.60 -15.50
CA GLU A 79 -17.90 -1.86 -15.29
C GLU A 79 -17.94 -1.20 -13.93
N ASP A 80 -16.89 -1.45 -13.15
CA ASP A 80 -16.70 -0.92 -11.80
C ASP A 80 -15.99 0.42 -11.84
N PHE A 81 -16.54 1.40 -11.11
CA PHE A 81 -15.96 2.73 -10.99
C PHE A 81 -15.70 3.09 -9.52
N PHE A 82 -14.52 3.62 -9.28
CA PHE A 82 -14.06 4.11 -7.99
C PHE A 82 -13.81 5.60 -8.07
N ASP A 83 -14.77 6.41 -7.65
CA ASP A 83 -14.67 7.88 -7.74
C ASP A 83 -14.12 8.44 -6.41
N VAL A 84 -12.98 9.12 -6.44
CA VAL A 84 -12.37 9.75 -5.25
C VAL A 84 -13.23 10.95 -4.82
N GLU A 85 -13.77 10.90 -3.60
CA GLU A 85 -14.47 12.03 -2.99
C GLU A 85 -13.47 13.01 -2.36
N PHE A 86 -12.45 12.47 -1.68
CA PHE A 86 -11.44 13.25 -0.99
C PHE A 86 -10.20 12.39 -0.71
N PHE A 87 -9.02 12.99 -0.65
CA PHE A 87 -7.83 12.33 -0.12
C PHE A 87 -7.05 13.25 0.81
N LYS A 88 -6.31 12.64 1.75
CA LYS A 88 -5.46 13.35 2.70
C LYS A 88 -4.12 12.65 2.84
N VAL A 89 -3.06 13.42 2.67
CA VAL A 89 -1.71 12.99 3.02
C VAL A 89 -1.60 12.83 4.53
N ILE A 90 -1.38 11.60 4.98
CA ILE A 90 -1.18 11.24 6.39
C ILE A 90 0.29 11.40 6.77
N LYS A 91 1.20 11.01 5.86
CA LYS A 91 2.64 11.08 6.10
C LYS A 91 3.38 11.43 4.82
N LYS A 92 4.34 12.35 4.94
CA LYS A 92 5.32 12.68 3.89
C LYS A 92 6.65 11.98 4.14
N ASN A 93 7.44 11.84 3.08
CA ASN A 93 8.70 11.12 3.08
C ASN A 93 8.50 9.69 3.61
N TYR A 94 7.49 9.00 3.08
CA TYR A 94 6.99 7.76 3.67
C TYR A 94 8.00 6.62 3.54
N LYS A 95 8.75 6.54 2.44
CA LYS A 95 9.84 5.56 2.23
C LYS A 95 10.81 5.55 3.40
N LYS A 96 11.32 6.73 3.78
CA LYS A 96 12.23 6.87 4.92
C LYS A 96 11.57 6.56 6.27
N PHE A 97 10.30 6.93 6.42
CA PHE A 97 9.53 6.58 7.62
C PHE A 97 9.34 5.06 7.74
N TYR A 98 8.95 4.39 6.66
CA TYR A 98 8.71 2.96 6.61
C TYR A 98 10.01 2.18 6.79
N GLN A 99 11.10 2.60 6.15
CA GLN A 99 12.45 2.06 6.40
C GLN A 99 12.81 2.16 7.89
N GLY A 100 12.50 3.28 8.54
CA GLY A 100 12.72 3.47 9.97
C GLY A 100 11.84 2.55 10.83
N LEU A 101 10.57 2.36 10.47
CA LEU A 101 9.66 1.43 11.15
C LEU A 101 10.20 0.00 11.10
N VAL A 102 10.53 -0.50 9.89
CA VAL A 102 11.11 -1.83 9.70
C VAL A 102 12.43 -1.96 10.47
N THR A 103 13.29 -0.94 10.43
CA THR A 103 14.58 -0.95 11.17
C THR A 103 14.40 -0.99 12.70
N VAL A 104 13.38 -0.32 13.25
CA VAL A 104 13.13 -0.29 14.71
C VAL A 104 12.49 -1.59 15.20
N GLU A 105 11.62 -2.19 14.39
CA GLU A 105 10.97 -3.45 14.75
C GLU A 105 11.90 -4.65 14.61
N LEU A 106 12.86 -4.60 13.69
CA LEU A 106 13.97 -5.54 13.64
C LEU A 106 14.96 -5.15 14.74
N ASP A 107 15.31 -6.06 15.65
CA ASP A 107 16.45 -5.85 16.55
C ASP A 107 17.76 -6.04 15.76
N VAL A 108 18.02 -5.14 14.81
CA VAL A 108 19.20 -5.18 13.97
C VAL A 108 20.36 -4.65 14.81
N GLY A 109 21.23 -5.58 15.23
CA GLY A 109 22.52 -5.22 15.79
C GLY A 109 23.25 -4.22 14.88
N ILE A 110 24.19 -3.46 15.47
CA ILE A 110 24.84 -2.28 14.84
C ILE A 110 25.55 -2.59 13.51
N ASN A 111 25.72 -3.86 13.12
CA ASN A 111 26.53 -4.27 11.96
C ASN A 111 25.77 -4.99 10.82
N GLY A 112 24.46 -4.78 10.71
CA GLY A 112 23.74 -5.03 9.44
C GLY A 112 23.07 -6.39 9.29
N PHE A 113 22.42 -6.61 8.15
CA PHE A 113 21.45 -7.70 7.95
C PHE A 113 22.07 -9.10 8.13
N ASP A 114 23.29 -9.29 7.63
CA ASP A 114 24.06 -10.53 7.81
C ASP A 114 24.48 -10.78 9.27
N ASN A 115 24.42 -9.72 10.11
CA ASN A 115 24.76 -9.74 11.52
C ASN A 115 23.51 -9.54 12.41
N ILE A 116 22.32 -9.87 11.94
CA ILE A 116 21.16 -10.05 12.82
C ILE A 116 21.50 -11.22 13.76
N GLU A 117 22.03 -10.90 14.95
CA GLU A 117 22.46 -11.88 15.96
C GLU A 117 21.30 -12.78 16.41
N SER A 118 20.06 -12.28 16.32
CA SER A 118 18.86 -13.06 16.54
C SER A 118 17.72 -12.57 15.65
N MET A 119 17.41 -13.28 14.57
CA MET A 119 16.04 -13.28 14.09
C MET A 119 15.22 -14.01 15.16
N PRO A 120 14.11 -13.45 15.66
CA PRO A 120 13.27 -14.18 16.61
C PRO A 120 12.90 -15.53 16.00
N THR A 121 13.26 -16.63 16.68
CA THR A 121 13.24 -18.01 16.16
C THR A 121 11.83 -18.62 16.05
N ASP A 122 10.79 -17.80 15.99
CA ASP A 122 9.39 -18.21 16.01
C ASP A 122 8.65 -17.73 14.75
N SER A 123 7.32 -17.80 14.76
CA SER A 123 6.43 -17.31 13.69
C SER A 123 6.74 -15.90 13.18
N ASN A 124 7.45 -15.09 13.98
CA ASN A 124 7.85 -13.73 13.64
C ASN A 124 8.98 -13.64 12.60
N GLN A 125 9.79 -14.70 12.39
CA GLN A 125 10.84 -14.66 11.36
C GLN A 125 10.24 -14.43 9.97
N ASN A 126 9.12 -15.09 9.68
CA ASN A 126 8.42 -14.94 8.41
C ASN A 126 7.82 -13.54 8.27
N TYR A 127 7.30 -12.97 9.36
CA TYR A 127 6.77 -11.61 9.36
C TYR A 127 7.82 -10.59 8.90
N TYR A 128 9.01 -10.62 9.48
CA TYR A 128 10.07 -9.68 9.12
C TYR A 128 10.63 -9.89 7.72
N ARG A 129 10.79 -11.15 7.29
CA ARG A 129 11.19 -11.47 5.91
C ARG A 129 10.16 -10.94 4.91
N ASN A 130 8.88 -11.04 5.23
CA ASN A 130 7.81 -10.51 4.40
C ASN A 130 7.86 -8.97 4.34
N LEU A 131 8.04 -8.28 5.48
CA LEU A 131 8.16 -6.81 5.49
C LEU A 131 9.30 -6.30 4.61
N ILE A 132 10.44 -7.00 4.63
CA ILE A 132 11.61 -6.65 3.81
C ILE A 132 11.34 -6.95 2.35
N ALA A 133 10.87 -8.15 2.02
CA ALA A 133 10.51 -8.50 0.65
C ALA A 133 9.49 -7.51 0.07
N GLU A 134 8.49 -7.13 0.84
CA GLU A 134 7.52 -6.10 0.47
C GLU A 134 8.17 -4.73 0.24
N TRP A 135 9.15 -4.35 1.07
CA TRP A 135 9.90 -3.11 0.87
C TRP A 135 10.70 -3.17 -0.43
N GLU A 136 11.44 -4.25 -0.66
CA GLU A 136 12.33 -4.43 -1.81
C GLU A 136 11.54 -4.50 -3.12
N GLU A 137 10.41 -5.20 -3.12
CA GLU A 137 9.52 -5.30 -4.29
C GLU A 137 8.92 -3.94 -4.65
N PHE A 138 8.42 -3.19 -3.67
CA PHE A 138 7.69 -1.95 -3.94
C PHE A 138 8.60 -0.76 -4.24
N TYR A 139 9.79 -0.70 -3.65
CA TYR A 139 10.77 0.36 -3.91
C TYR A 139 11.81 -0.04 -4.96
N ASN A 140 11.84 -1.30 -5.39
CA ASN A 140 12.78 -1.84 -6.37
C ASN A 140 14.26 -1.56 -6.01
N GLU A 141 14.62 -1.77 -4.74
CA GLU A 141 15.96 -1.62 -4.19
C GLU A 141 16.18 -2.61 -3.02
N ASP A 142 17.43 -2.83 -2.61
CA ASP A 142 17.76 -3.72 -1.47
C ASP A 142 17.53 -3.01 -0.13
N PHE A 143 16.95 -3.71 0.86
CA PHE A 143 16.65 -3.09 2.15
C PHE A 143 17.94 -2.86 2.96
N ILE A 144 18.27 -1.59 3.17
CA ILE A 144 19.39 -1.20 4.04
C ILE A 144 18.84 -0.58 5.33
N PRO A 145 19.08 -1.19 6.51
CA PRO A 145 18.69 -0.60 7.79
C PRO A 145 19.30 0.79 8.00
N LEU A 146 18.55 1.70 8.63
CA LEU A 146 19.04 3.06 8.90
C LEU A 146 20.32 3.10 9.76
N SER A 147 20.56 2.08 10.59
CA SER A 147 21.76 1.94 11.41
C SER A 147 23.04 1.86 10.56
N LEU A 148 22.97 1.28 9.36
CA LEU A 148 24.11 1.13 8.44
C LEU A 148 24.37 2.34 7.56
N ASN A 149 23.37 3.21 7.37
CA ASN A 149 23.48 4.41 6.53
C ASN A 149 24.27 5.56 7.21
N LYS A 150 24.86 5.35 8.40
CA LYS A 150 25.62 6.35 9.16
C LYS A 150 27.13 6.41 8.82
N ARG A 151 27.56 5.97 7.64
CA ARG A 151 28.96 6.17 7.19
C ARG A 151 29.14 7.56 6.60
#